data_AF-A0A7N2LJI5-F1
#
_entry.id   AF-A0A7N2LJI5-F1
#
_cell.length_a   1.000
_cell.length_b   1.000
_cell.length_c   1.000
_cell.angle_alpha   90.00
_cell.angle_beta   90.00
_cell.angle_gamma   90.00
#
_symmetry.space_group_name_H-M   'P 1'
#
loop_
_entity.id
_entity.type
_entity.pdbx_description
1 polymer ?
#
loop_
_entity_poly.entity_id
_entity_poly.type
_entity_poly.pdbx_seq_one_letter_code
_entity_poly.pdbx_strand_id
1 'polypeptide(L)'
;MLVDSSCCTMGAEISSPGDSLNPGDTLNSSTYIVSAKATFALGFFHRIDGAINKTYLAICKIADQSSFFNVFVWFGSRDRPIVNNSGMFTFDNKGTLKIVPQGGDPQSFDYPGDTLLPGMKLGVSHKTGQTWSLTSWLTDDIPVPGPCKLEWDPKGFQLIIRRQGEVYWTSGVLKRGNRFKSISLDVTSMYDFTIVSNEDEEYFSFSNRNQSLMSEWLLTPMGQLKDLKGQDIARADNCYGYNTNGGCQRWKQPEWNNITKDEKELLDIVTLERSSVNDISIDGKKEHDLRVFSYAHVAAATNNFSLEDMLGKGGFGPVYMGHLLTGQNVAIKRLSKYSNQGIQEFKNELILISKLQHMNLVKLLGCCIHGEERMLIYEYMPNKSLDYFLFDQNRSKLLDWKKRFNIIEGIIQGLIYLHKYSRLRVIHRDLKASNILLDENMNPKISDFGMARMFKQNELVANTNRIVGTYGYMSPEYAMKGVFSIKSDVYSFGVLMLEMVSGRRNNSFHHANHVISLVEYAWDLWQEGEGIQLVDPTISDSCVKYQVLRCIHVSLLCVEDSAIDRPTMSDVLFMLTNENMPLALPKKPAFSIGRKASGANILDKESSTHSVNGLSISEMNAR
;
A
#
# COMPACT_ATOMS: atom_id res chain seq x y z
N MET A 1 -24.21 -12.39 -42.48
CA MET A 1 -23.80 -11.01 -42.82
C MET A 1 -23.01 -10.48 -41.63
N LEU A 2 -21.73 -10.83 -41.56
CA LEU A 2 -20.77 -10.41 -40.55
C LEU A 2 -19.43 -10.42 -41.26
N VAL A 3 -18.88 -9.24 -41.54
CA VAL A 3 -17.45 -8.91 -41.38
C VAL A 3 -17.40 -7.37 -41.32
N ASP A 4 -16.88 -6.81 -40.24
CA ASP A 4 -16.02 -5.64 -40.38
C ASP A 4 -14.87 -5.75 -39.37
N SER A 5 -13.83 -6.43 -39.83
CA SER A 5 -12.55 -6.60 -39.18
C SER A 5 -11.55 -5.77 -39.98
N SER A 6 -11.36 -4.52 -39.57
CA SER A 6 -10.32 -3.65 -40.11
C SER A 6 -9.45 -3.13 -38.97
N CYS A 7 -8.47 -3.94 -38.56
CA CYS A 7 -7.22 -3.40 -38.02
C CYS A 7 -6.08 -4.35 -38.38
N CYS A 8 -5.34 -3.97 -39.42
CA CYS A 8 -4.05 -4.48 -39.85
C CYS A 8 -4.00 -5.89 -40.46
N THR A 9 -4.60 -6.05 -41.65
CA THR A 9 -3.96 -6.83 -42.71
C THR A 9 -3.17 -5.88 -43.61
N MET A 10 -1.84 -5.86 -43.46
CA MET A 10 -0.94 -5.63 -44.60
C MET A 10 0.30 -6.48 -44.39
N GLY A 11 0.51 -7.43 -45.30
CA GLY A 11 1.81 -8.00 -45.53
C GLY A 11 2.74 -6.89 -46.02
N ALA A 12 3.66 -6.49 -45.15
CA ALA A 12 4.88 -5.81 -45.51
C ALA A 12 6.00 -6.60 -44.84
N GLU A 13 7.02 -7.00 -45.61
CA GLU A 13 8.25 -7.55 -45.05
C GLU A 13 8.78 -6.56 -44.00
N ILE A 14 8.68 -6.93 -42.72
CA ILE A 14 9.16 -6.10 -41.63
C ILE A 14 10.69 -6.26 -41.62
N SER A 15 11.41 -5.28 -42.17
CA SER A 15 12.86 -5.24 -42.08
C SER A 15 13.26 -4.92 -40.63
N SER A 16 13.80 -5.90 -39.92
CA SER A 16 14.53 -5.63 -38.68
C SER A 16 15.90 -5.04 -39.06
N PRO A 17 16.25 -3.81 -38.65
CA PRO A 17 17.66 -3.47 -38.50
C PRO A 17 18.24 -4.50 -37.51
N GLY A 18 19.54 -4.79 -37.62
CA GLY A 18 20.21 -5.66 -36.65
C GLY A 18 20.06 -5.16 -35.21
N ASP A 19 20.81 -5.74 -34.28
CA ASP A 19 20.84 -5.31 -32.87
C ASP A 19 21.48 -3.92 -32.62
N SER A 20 21.70 -3.14 -33.68
CA SER A 20 22.41 -1.86 -33.67
C SER A 20 21.79 -0.84 -34.64
N LEU A 21 21.87 0.44 -34.28
CA LEU A 21 21.61 1.59 -35.16
C LEU A 21 22.93 2.31 -35.44
N ASN A 22 23.19 2.62 -36.70
CA ASN A 22 24.30 3.46 -37.09
C ASN A 22 23.86 4.94 -37.16
N PRO A 23 24.81 5.89 -37.08
CA PRO A 23 24.52 7.30 -37.31
C PRO A 23 23.86 7.53 -38.68
N GLY A 24 22.73 8.22 -38.68
CA GLY A 24 21.90 8.45 -39.87
C GLY A 24 20.75 7.45 -40.07
N ASP A 25 20.73 6.33 -39.35
CA ASP A 25 19.59 5.41 -39.35
C ASP A 25 18.39 6.03 -38.60
N THR A 26 17.18 5.65 -39.01
CA THR A 26 15.93 6.10 -38.40
C THR A 26 14.97 4.94 -38.16
N LEU A 27 14.42 4.84 -36.95
CA LEU A 27 13.25 4.03 -36.67
C LEU A 27 12.00 4.89 -36.74
N ASN A 28 10.95 4.38 -37.38
CA ASN A 28 9.62 4.98 -37.39
C ASN A 28 8.59 4.00 -36.80
N SER A 29 7.32 4.37 -36.83
CA SER A 29 6.19 3.57 -36.32
C SER A 29 5.99 2.19 -36.94
N SER A 30 6.67 1.88 -38.04
CA SER A 30 6.61 0.58 -38.74
C SER A 30 7.86 -0.29 -38.56
N THR A 31 8.87 0.18 -37.84
CA THR A 31 10.17 -0.49 -37.68
C THR A 31 10.55 -0.66 -36.21
N TYR A 32 11.28 -1.71 -35.89
CA TYR A 32 11.81 -1.95 -34.55
C TYR A 32 13.18 -2.64 -34.63
N ILE A 33 14.00 -2.47 -33.61
CA ILE A 33 15.27 -3.19 -33.42
C ILE A 33 15.05 -4.32 -32.47
N VAL A 34 15.70 -5.44 -32.72
CA VAL A 34 15.63 -6.62 -31.88
C VAL A 34 16.97 -6.84 -31.19
N SER A 35 16.95 -7.18 -29.90
CA SER A 35 18.17 -7.54 -29.16
C SER A 35 18.87 -8.74 -29.81
N ALA A 36 20.19 -8.86 -29.63
CA ALA A 36 21.00 -9.95 -30.21
C ALA A 36 20.45 -11.38 -29.94
N LYS A 37 19.69 -11.57 -28.85
CA LYS A 37 19.07 -12.84 -28.46
C LYS A 37 17.58 -12.94 -28.81
N ALA A 38 17.05 -12.00 -29.59
CA ALA A 38 15.63 -11.88 -29.92
C ALA A 38 14.68 -11.84 -28.71
N THR A 39 15.17 -11.36 -27.57
CA THR A 39 14.40 -11.30 -26.32
C THR A 39 13.63 -10.00 -26.17
N PHE A 40 14.12 -8.91 -26.75
CA PHE A 40 13.52 -7.59 -26.64
C PHE A 40 13.46 -6.88 -27.98
N ALA A 41 12.41 -6.08 -28.19
CA ALA A 41 12.32 -5.16 -29.31
C ALA A 41 12.22 -3.71 -28.81
N LEU A 42 12.98 -2.80 -29.43
CA LEU A 42 12.86 -1.35 -29.27
C LEU A 42 12.13 -0.79 -30.49
N GLY A 43 11.03 -0.07 -30.27
CA GLY A 43 10.23 0.50 -31.36
C GLY A 43 9.13 1.43 -30.85
N PHE A 44 8.28 1.88 -31.75
CA PHE A 44 7.13 2.70 -31.43
C PHE A 44 5.86 1.85 -31.33
N PHE A 45 5.14 1.94 -30.21
CA PHE A 45 3.99 1.09 -29.91
C PHE A 45 2.76 1.88 -29.44
N HIS A 46 1.58 1.37 -29.77
CA HIS A 46 0.27 1.88 -29.30
C HIS A 46 -0.11 1.26 -27.96
N ARG A 47 -0.80 2.04 -27.13
CA ARG A 47 -1.35 1.54 -25.85
C ARG A 47 -2.85 1.25 -25.96
N ILE A 48 -3.27 0.18 -25.29
CA ILE A 48 -4.68 -0.20 -25.12
C ILE A 48 -5.20 0.47 -23.84
N ASP A 49 -5.25 1.80 -23.81
CA ASP A 49 -5.76 2.58 -22.67
C ASP A 49 -6.85 3.59 -23.10
N GLY A 50 -7.47 3.39 -24.26
CA GLY A 50 -8.61 4.18 -24.73
C GLY A 50 -8.26 5.51 -25.39
N ALA A 51 -6.97 5.90 -25.44
CA ALA A 51 -6.51 7.06 -26.20
C ALA A 51 -5.97 6.62 -27.57
N ILE A 52 -6.84 6.58 -28.58
CA ILE A 52 -6.62 5.95 -29.91
C ILE A 52 -5.45 6.58 -30.72
N ASN A 53 -4.91 7.73 -30.29
CA ASN A 53 -3.98 8.54 -31.10
C ASN A 53 -2.57 8.76 -30.48
N LYS A 54 -2.17 8.01 -29.44
CA LYS A 54 -0.85 8.17 -28.78
C LYS A 54 0.08 6.98 -29.02
N THR A 55 1.27 7.27 -29.53
CA THR A 55 2.35 6.31 -29.77
C THR A 55 3.53 6.61 -28.85
N TYR A 56 4.13 5.56 -28.30
CA TYR A 56 5.25 5.66 -27.36
C TYR A 56 6.46 4.91 -27.89
N LEU A 57 7.66 5.48 -27.75
CA LEU A 57 8.88 4.68 -27.88
C LEU A 57 8.92 3.72 -26.69
N ALA A 58 9.04 2.43 -26.91
CA ALA A 58 9.09 1.45 -25.84
C ALA A 58 10.06 0.32 -26.15
N ILE A 59 10.55 -0.32 -25.08
CA ILE A 59 11.19 -1.63 -25.17
C ILE A 59 10.16 -2.66 -24.72
N CYS A 60 9.93 -3.69 -25.53
CA CYS A 60 9.06 -4.80 -25.18
C CYS A 60 9.78 -6.14 -25.22
N LYS A 61 9.37 -7.07 -24.38
CA LYS A 61 9.82 -8.47 -24.47
C LYS A 61 9.07 -9.17 -25.61
N ILE A 62 9.81 -9.82 -26.51
CA ILE A 62 9.24 -10.64 -27.59
C ILE A 62 8.87 -12.00 -26.98
N ALA A 63 7.59 -12.38 -27.01
CA ALA A 63 7.13 -13.68 -26.56
C ALA A 63 7.08 -14.67 -27.73
N ASP A 64 7.47 -15.92 -27.51
CA ASP A 64 7.46 -16.98 -28.53
C ASP A 64 6.07 -17.15 -29.15
N GLN A 65 5.99 -16.82 -30.45
CA GLN A 65 5.00 -17.11 -31.51
C GLN A 65 3.52 -17.45 -31.19
N SER A 66 2.97 -17.10 -30.03
CA SER A 66 1.56 -17.43 -29.71
C SER A 66 0.83 -16.47 -28.77
N SER A 67 1.44 -15.35 -28.36
CA SER A 67 0.73 -14.36 -27.54
C SER A 67 0.97 -12.92 -28.03
N PHE A 68 -0.11 -12.29 -28.51
CA PHE A 68 -0.15 -10.94 -29.09
C PHE A 68 -0.08 -9.80 -28.03
N PHE A 69 0.64 -9.98 -26.92
CA PHE A 69 0.83 -8.88 -25.96
C PHE A 69 2.31 -8.74 -25.59
N ASN A 70 2.94 -7.72 -26.18
CA ASN A 70 4.25 -7.21 -25.83
C ASN A 70 4.28 -6.83 -24.34
N VAL A 71 5.11 -7.49 -23.53
CA VAL A 71 5.39 -7.03 -22.15
C VAL A 71 6.31 -5.82 -22.28
N PHE A 72 5.77 -4.62 -22.06
CA PHE A 72 6.55 -3.39 -22.09
C PHE A 72 7.43 -3.30 -20.84
N VAL A 73 8.74 -3.25 -21.04
CA VAL A 73 9.73 -3.15 -19.95
C VAL A 73 10.22 -1.71 -19.75
N TRP A 74 10.03 -0.84 -20.75
CA TRP A 74 10.41 0.56 -20.66
C TRP A 74 9.63 1.42 -21.66
N PHE A 75 9.36 2.68 -21.31
CA PHE A 75 8.75 3.69 -22.19
C PHE A 75 9.57 5.00 -22.17
N GLY A 76 9.77 5.59 -23.34
CA GLY A 76 10.37 6.90 -23.57
C GLY A 76 9.34 7.99 -23.84
N SER A 77 9.72 9.25 -23.63
CA SER A 77 8.92 10.45 -23.95
C SER A 77 7.49 10.44 -23.38
N ARG A 78 7.31 9.95 -22.14
CA ARG A 78 5.98 9.75 -21.54
C ARG A 78 5.22 11.04 -21.25
N ASP A 79 5.93 12.10 -20.90
CA ASP A 79 5.35 13.41 -20.59
C ASP A 79 4.96 14.19 -21.86
N ARG A 80 5.45 13.77 -23.03
CA ARG A 80 5.11 14.30 -24.36
C ARG A 80 4.96 13.16 -25.38
N PRO A 81 3.88 12.34 -25.27
CA PRO A 81 3.65 11.23 -26.18
C PRO A 81 3.52 11.72 -27.62
N ILE A 82 3.92 10.87 -28.57
CA ILE A 82 3.89 11.23 -29.98
C ILE A 82 2.49 10.99 -30.52
N VAL A 83 1.94 11.99 -31.19
CA VAL A 83 0.59 11.93 -31.75
C VAL A 83 0.65 11.34 -33.16
N ASN A 84 -0.30 10.45 -33.48
CA ASN A 84 -0.54 9.93 -34.83
C ASN A 84 0.65 9.22 -35.50
N ASN A 85 1.40 8.36 -34.79
CA ASN A 85 2.49 7.56 -35.38
C ASN A 85 3.62 8.35 -36.07
N SER A 86 3.70 9.65 -35.80
CA SER A 86 4.61 10.60 -36.48
C SER A 86 6.04 10.60 -35.94
N GLY A 87 6.37 9.64 -35.07
CA GLY A 87 7.64 9.60 -34.35
C GLY A 87 8.75 9.01 -35.18
N MET A 88 9.89 9.71 -35.21
CA MET A 88 11.15 9.20 -35.72
C MET A 88 12.17 9.13 -34.60
N PHE A 89 12.79 7.98 -34.41
CA PHE A 89 13.90 7.79 -33.48
C PHE A 89 15.18 7.70 -34.27
N THR A 90 16.14 8.59 -34.00
CA THR A 90 17.35 8.74 -34.83
C THR A 90 18.59 9.00 -33.99
N PHE A 91 19.73 8.61 -34.57
CA PHE A 91 21.07 8.90 -34.08
C PHE A 91 21.68 9.98 -34.98
N ASP A 92 21.91 11.18 -34.44
CA ASP A 92 22.56 12.22 -35.23
C ASP A 92 24.06 11.93 -35.41
N ASN A 93 24.68 12.61 -36.38
CA ASN A 93 26.10 12.43 -36.72
C ASN A 93 27.06 12.81 -35.57
N LYS A 94 26.56 13.32 -34.44
CA LYS A 94 27.32 13.67 -33.24
C LYS A 94 27.15 12.65 -32.11
N GLY A 95 26.37 11.60 -32.31
CA GLY A 95 26.13 10.59 -31.29
C GLY A 95 24.96 10.85 -30.36
N THR A 96 24.15 11.88 -30.65
CA THR A 96 23.02 12.25 -29.80
C THR A 96 21.76 11.54 -30.25
N LEU A 97 21.09 10.90 -29.31
CA LEU A 97 19.89 10.14 -29.56
C LEU A 97 18.64 11.02 -29.40
N LYS A 98 17.77 11.02 -30.41
CA LYS A 98 16.62 11.93 -30.51
C LYS A 98 15.34 11.21 -30.96
N ILE A 99 14.22 11.67 -30.43
CA ILE A 99 12.85 11.35 -30.82
C ILE A 99 12.25 12.60 -31.47
N VAL A 100 11.96 12.56 -32.76
CA VAL A 100 11.46 13.70 -33.54
C VAL A 100 10.03 13.43 -33.97
N PRO A 101 9.02 14.17 -33.47
CA PRO A 101 7.68 14.17 -34.05
C PRO A 101 7.68 14.88 -35.41
N GLN A 102 6.90 14.44 -36.42
CA GLN A 102 6.77 15.21 -37.67
C GLN A 102 6.25 16.62 -37.38
N GLY A 103 7.09 17.63 -37.64
CA GLY A 103 6.77 19.04 -37.43
C GLY A 103 6.96 19.56 -36.00
N GLY A 104 7.60 18.80 -35.11
CA GLY A 104 7.92 19.21 -33.74
C GLY A 104 9.41 19.25 -33.42
N ASP A 105 9.78 19.90 -32.31
CA ASP A 105 11.15 19.94 -31.83
C ASP A 105 11.65 18.55 -31.38
N PRO A 106 12.93 18.20 -31.62
CA PRO A 106 13.51 16.93 -31.16
C PRO A 106 13.42 16.79 -29.64
N GLN A 107 12.93 15.65 -29.18
CA GLN A 107 12.95 15.23 -27.79
C GLN A 107 14.14 14.31 -27.54
N SER A 108 15.01 14.65 -26.60
CA SER A 108 16.09 13.79 -26.08
C SER A 108 15.58 12.94 -24.91
N PHE A 109 16.38 11.98 -24.43
CA PHE A 109 16.13 11.27 -23.15
C PHE A 109 16.31 12.16 -21.90
N ASP A 110 16.23 13.47 -22.06
CA ASP A 110 16.31 14.47 -20.99
C ASP A 110 15.00 14.55 -20.17
N TYR A 111 14.11 13.57 -20.30
CA TYR A 111 12.87 13.43 -19.52
C TYR A 111 12.81 12.02 -18.95
N PRO A 112 13.57 11.75 -17.87
CA PRO A 112 13.58 10.43 -17.27
C PRO A 112 12.21 10.17 -16.62
N GLY A 113 11.67 8.96 -16.83
CA GLY A 113 10.40 8.54 -16.26
C GLY A 113 10.55 8.15 -14.79
N ASP A 114 10.24 6.90 -14.46
CA ASP A 114 10.41 6.32 -13.12
C ASP A 114 11.79 5.66 -12.93
N THR A 115 12.57 5.53 -14.01
CA THR A 115 13.86 4.82 -14.00
C THR A 115 15.01 5.77 -14.34
N LEU A 116 16.05 5.77 -13.50
CA LEU A 116 17.33 6.44 -13.76
C LEU A 116 18.39 5.42 -14.19
N LEU A 117 18.92 5.60 -15.39
CA LEU A 117 20.01 4.79 -15.93
C LEU A 117 21.38 5.40 -15.61
N PRO A 118 22.45 4.61 -15.58
CA PRO A 118 23.82 5.13 -15.46
C PRO A 118 24.09 6.22 -16.51
N GLY A 119 24.67 7.35 -16.09
CA GLY A 119 24.97 8.50 -16.93
C GLY A 119 23.81 9.48 -17.14
N MET A 120 22.57 9.14 -16.77
CA MET A 120 21.44 10.08 -16.79
C MET A 120 21.62 11.18 -15.74
N LYS A 121 21.04 12.35 -16.01
CA LYS A 121 21.12 13.53 -15.15
C LYS A 121 19.89 13.62 -14.24
N LEU A 122 20.09 13.97 -12.98
CA LEU A 122 19.08 14.53 -12.08
C LEU A 122 19.55 15.92 -11.65
N GLY A 123 18.80 16.98 -11.95
CA GLY A 123 19.31 18.34 -11.75
C GLY A 123 18.60 19.38 -12.60
N VAL A 124 19.28 20.47 -12.91
CA VAL A 124 18.73 21.60 -13.68
C VAL A 124 19.74 22.07 -14.73
N SER A 125 19.26 22.39 -15.93
CA SER A 125 20.00 23.18 -16.91
C SER A 125 19.65 24.66 -16.77
N HIS A 126 20.65 25.50 -16.52
CA HIS A 126 20.48 26.96 -16.44
C HIS A 126 20.28 27.60 -17.81
N LYS A 127 20.72 26.93 -18.88
CA LYS A 127 20.53 27.39 -20.27
C LYS A 127 19.08 27.30 -20.74
N THR A 128 18.41 26.20 -20.42
CA THR A 128 17.05 25.93 -20.92
C THR A 128 15.97 26.07 -19.84
N GLY A 129 16.36 26.17 -18.57
CA GLY A 129 15.43 26.10 -17.42
C GLY A 129 14.86 24.71 -17.18
N GLN A 130 15.32 23.69 -17.90
CA GLN A 130 14.84 22.32 -17.79
C GLN A 130 15.30 21.68 -16.48
N THR A 131 14.37 21.00 -15.79
CA THR A 131 14.66 20.18 -14.61
C THR A 131 14.62 18.71 -14.98
N TRP A 132 15.67 17.97 -14.65
CA TRP A 132 15.75 16.52 -14.75
C TRP A 132 15.40 15.89 -13.40
N SER A 133 14.34 15.10 -13.37
CA SER A 133 13.80 14.46 -12.16
C SER A 133 13.07 13.17 -12.52
N LEU A 134 13.10 12.14 -11.67
CA LEU A 134 12.23 10.98 -11.89
C LEU A 134 10.84 11.23 -11.35
N THR A 135 9.84 10.70 -12.03
CA THR A 135 8.47 10.62 -11.53
C THR A 135 8.02 9.16 -11.57
N SER A 136 7.55 8.66 -10.44
CA SER A 136 7.05 7.28 -10.33
C SER A 136 5.86 7.05 -11.25
N TRP A 137 5.50 5.79 -11.48
CA TRP A 137 4.17 5.48 -12.02
C TRP A 137 3.08 5.80 -11.00
N LEU A 138 1.84 5.94 -11.46
CA LEU A 138 0.66 6.12 -10.61
C LEU A 138 0.41 4.88 -9.74
N THR A 139 0.55 3.71 -10.35
CA THR A 139 0.58 2.39 -9.70
C THR A 139 1.58 1.51 -10.46
N ASP A 140 1.94 0.35 -9.93
CA ASP A 140 2.90 -0.56 -10.57
C ASP A 140 2.43 -1.07 -11.94
N ASP A 141 1.15 -0.88 -12.29
CA ASP A 141 0.55 -1.27 -13.57
C ASP A 141 0.14 -0.10 -14.47
N ILE A 142 0.10 1.13 -13.93
CA ILE A 142 -0.40 2.30 -14.64
C ILE A 142 0.77 3.29 -14.87
N PRO A 143 1.45 3.22 -16.04
CA PRO A 143 2.61 4.05 -16.39
C PRO A 143 2.27 5.51 -16.75
N VAL A 144 1.40 6.14 -15.96
CA VAL A 144 1.16 7.60 -15.98
C VAL A 144 1.87 8.25 -14.78
N PRO A 145 2.20 9.55 -14.84
CA PRO A 145 2.90 10.24 -13.74
C PRO A 145 2.19 10.03 -12.39
N GLY A 146 2.96 9.55 -11.43
CA GLY A 146 2.49 9.13 -10.12
C GLY A 146 2.81 10.10 -9.00
N PRO A 147 2.58 9.66 -7.75
CA PRO A 147 2.61 10.55 -6.61
C PRO A 147 4.02 10.90 -6.14
N CYS A 148 5.03 10.10 -6.50
CA CYS A 148 6.40 10.23 -6.00
C CYS A 148 7.34 10.81 -7.06
N LYS A 149 8.26 11.67 -6.63
CA LYS A 149 9.23 12.33 -7.48
C LYS A 149 10.62 12.30 -6.84
N LEU A 150 11.65 11.86 -7.58
CA LEU A 150 13.05 11.88 -7.13
C LEU A 150 13.79 13.05 -7.79
N GLU A 151 14.45 13.85 -6.96
CA GLU A 151 15.13 15.09 -7.36
C GLU A 151 16.54 15.16 -6.76
N TRP A 152 17.44 15.86 -7.45
CA TRP A 152 18.71 16.31 -6.90
C TRP A 152 18.54 17.72 -6.33
N ASP A 153 19.02 17.95 -5.10
CA ASP A 153 19.10 19.26 -4.46
C ASP A 153 20.57 19.73 -4.47
N PRO A 154 20.95 20.62 -5.41
CA PRO A 154 22.32 21.11 -5.52
C PRO A 154 22.78 21.87 -4.28
N LYS A 155 21.87 22.58 -3.58
CA LYS A 155 22.21 23.37 -2.40
C LYS A 155 22.49 22.48 -1.19
N GLY A 156 21.68 21.44 -1.01
CA GLY A 156 21.86 20.46 0.05
C GLY A 156 22.87 19.36 -0.26
N PHE A 157 23.38 19.28 -1.50
CA PHE A 157 24.19 18.17 -2.01
C PHE A 157 23.57 16.81 -1.68
N GLN A 158 22.27 16.65 -1.92
CA GLN A 158 21.49 15.49 -1.51
C GLN A 158 20.42 15.11 -2.54
N LEU A 159 20.01 13.85 -2.52
CA LEU A 159 18.82 13.37 -3.22
C LEU A 159 17.59 13.53 -2.33
N ILE A 160 16.47 13.86 -2.96
CA ILE A 160 15.19 14.12 -2.30
C ILE A 160 14.10 13.32 -2.98
N ILE A 161 13.31 12.59 -2.19
CA ILE A 161 12.04 12.02 -2.67
C ILE A 161 10.91 12.89 -2.13
N ARG A 162 10.15 13.48 -3.07
CA ARG A 162 8.92 14.21 -2.80
C ARG A 162 7.70 13.34 -3.07
N ARG A 163 6.64 13.60 -2.32
CA ARG A 163 5.32 13.05 -2.60
C ARG A 163 4.29 14.17 -2.49
N GLN A 164 3.53 14.40 -3.57
CA GLN A 164 2.57 15.50 -3.66
C GLN A 164 3.16 16.89 -3.31
N GLY A 165 4.42 17.13 -3.68
CA GLY A 165 5.13 18.40 -3.43
C GLY A 165 5.88 18.48 -2.09
N GLU A 166 5.52 17.65 -1.11
CA GLU A 166 6.18 17.61 0.20
C GLU A 166 7.42 16.71 0.18
N VAL A 167 8.45 17.06 0.96
CA VAL A 167 9.66 16.26 1.08
C VAL A 167 9.45 15.11 2.08
N TYR A 168 9.46 13.87 1.62
CA TYR A 168 9.26 12.69 2.48
C TYR A 168 10.57 12.08 2.95
N TRP A 169 11.60 12.12 2.11
CA TRP A 169 12.88 11.48 2.37
C TRP A 169 14.04 12.25 1.74
N THR A 170 15.20 12.24 2.40
CA THR A 170 16.47 12.69 1.83
C THR A 170 17.60 11.70 2.07
N SER A 171 18.53 11.63 1.13
CA SER A 171 19.77 10.86 1.25
C SER A 171 20.69 11.38 2.35
N GLY A 172 20.43 12.61 2.82
CA GLY A 172 21.39 13.44 3.53
C GLY A 172 22.52 13.91 2.62
N VAL A 173 23.31 14.87 3.11
CA VAL A 173 24.42 15.48 2.38
C VAL A 173 25.42 14.42 1.93
N LEU A 174 25.79 14.43 0.65
CA LEU A 174 26.87 13.61 0.13
C LEU A 174 28.21 14.07 0.73
N LYS A 175 28.90 13.14 1.40
CA LYS A 175 30.22 13.40 2.00
C LYS A 175 31.35 12.89 1.10
N ARG A 176 32.58 13.36 1.39
CA ARG A 176 33.81 12.84 0.76
C ARG A 176 33.86 11.31 0.86
N GLY A 177 34.22 10.65 -0.25
CA GLY A 177 34.28 9.18 -0.34
C GLY A 177 33.00 8.51 -0.87
N ASN A 178 32.14 9.23 -1.60
CA ASN A 178 30.94 8.71 -2.25
C ASN A 178 29.85 8.20 -1.29
N ARG A 179 29.67 8.87 -0.15
CA ARG A 179 28.80 8.38 0.95
C ARG A 179 27.66 9.33 1.25
N PHE A 180 26.44 8.83 1.07
CA PHE A 180 25.23 9.43 1.60
C PHE A 180 24.99 8.99 3.05
N LYS A 181 24.28 9.79 3.84
CA LYS A 181 23.97 9.48 5.24
C LYS A 181 22.90 8.39 5.37
N SER A 182 21.91 8.44 4.48
CA SER A 182 20.68 7.62 4.57
C SER A 182 20.65 6.46 3.57
N ILE A 183 21.73 6.24 2.82
CA ILE A 183 21.88 5.11 1.89
C ILE A 183 22.98 4.19 2.45
N SER A 184 22.72 2.89 2.48
CA SER A 184 23.67 1.90 3.02
C SER A 184 25.02 1.93 2.31
N LEU A 185 26.09 1.68 3.06
CA LEU A 185 27.45 1.61 2.53
C LEU A 185 27.57 0.55 1.44
N ASP A 186 26.92 -0.60 1.62
CA ASP A 186 26.93 -1.70 0.65
C ASP A 186 26.42 -1.26 -0.71
N VAL A 187 25.33 -0.48 -0.72
CA VAL A 187 24.74 0.10 -1.93
C VAL A 187 25.67 1.14 -2.54
N THR A 188 26.13 2.12 -1.74
CA THR A 188 27.03 3.19 -2.26
C THR A 188 28.37 2.66 -2.79
N SER A 189 28.82 1.50 -2.34
CA SER A 189 30.08 0.89 -2.78
C SER A 189 30.04 0.37 -4.22
N MET A 190 28.84 0.17 -4.78
CA MET A 190 28.63 -0.35 -6.14
C MET A 190 28.70 0.72 -7.24
N TYR A 191 28.54 2.00 -6.84
CA TYR A 191 28.40 3.12 -7.76
C TYR A 191 29.52 4.14 -7.58
N ASP A 192 29.83 4.86 -8.65
CA ASP A 192 30.54 6.13 -8.62
C ASP A 192 29.57 7.25 -8.93
N PHE A 193 29.49 8.26 -8.04
CA PHE A 193 28.62 9.40 -8.26
C PHE A 193 29.39 10.55 -8.90
N THR A 194 28.80 11.12 -9.95
CA THR A 194 29.29 12.32 -10.61
C THR A 194 28.38 13.48 -10.25
N ILE A 195 28.96 14.55 -9.72
CA ILE A 195 28.25 15.81 -9.47
C ILE A 195 28.90 16.88 -10.31
N VAL A 196 28.08 17.57 -11.09
CA VAL A 196 28.47 18.74 -11.85
C VAL A 196 27.70 19.93 -11.30
N SER A 197 28.42 21.03 -11.04
CA SER A 197 27.83 22.32 -10.71
C SER A 197 28.70 23.38 -11.37
N ASN A 198 28.18 23.97 -12.45
CA ASN A 198 28.82 25.02 -13.23
C ASN A 198 27.75 26.04 -13.70
N GLU A 199 28.18 27.05 -14.47
CA GLU A 199 27.28 28.12 -14.95
C GLU A 199 26.16 27.62 -15.87
N ASP A 200 26.36 26.47 -16.52
CA ASP A 200 25.43 25.93 -17.51
C ASP A 200 24.43 24.95 -16.90
N GLU A 201 24.86 24.15 -15.92
CA GLU A 201 24.07 23.06 -15.35
C GLU A 201 24.54 22.63 -13.95
N GLU A 202 23.57 22.15 -13.18
CA GLU A 202 23.80 21.51 -11.88
C GLU A 202 23.09 20.16 -11.84
N TYR A 203 23.84 19.06 -11.80
CA TYR A 203 23.25 17.73 -11.80
C TYR A 203 24.06 16.69 -11.03
N PHE A 204 23.32 15.67 -10.59
CA PHE A 204 23.80 14.39 -10.10
C PHE A 204 23.63 13.32 -11.18
N SER A 205 24.63 12.45 -11.29
CA SER A 205 24.58 11.24 -12.09
C SER A 205 25.36 10.13 -11.40
N PHE A 206 25.20 8.90 -11.86
CA PHE A 206 25.95 7.76 -11.36
C PHE A 206 26.46 6.86 -12.49
N SER A 207 27.55 6.15 -12.22
CA SER A 207 28.09 5.08 -13.08
C SER A 207 28.38 3.84 -12.26
N ASN A 208 28.37 2.68 -12.90
CA ASN A 208 28.68 1.41 -12.23
C ASN A 208 30.19 1.19 -12.15
N ARG A 209 30.68 0.79 -10.98
CA ARG A 209 32.11 0.43 -10.82
C ARG A 209 32.50 -0.85 -11.54
N ASN A 210 31.54 -1.76 -11.72
CA ASN A 210 31.74 -3.01 -12.44
C ASN A 210 30.83 -3.03 -13.67
N GLN A 211 31.43 -2.92 -14.85
CA GLN A 211 30.74 -2.82 -16.15
C GLN A 211 29.88 -4.06 -16.49
N SER A 212 30.06 -5.18 -15.79
CA SER A 212 29.27 -6.41 -15.97
C SER A 212 27.87 -6.38 -15.32
N LEU A 213 27.52 -5.32 -14.59
CA LEU A 213 26.26 -5.21 -13.86
C LEU A 213 25.39 -4.11 -14.48
N MET A 214 24.21 -4.49 -15.01
CA MET A 214 23.13 -3.55 -15.29
C MET A 214 22.50 -3.13 -13.94
N SER A 215 22.56 -1.84 -13.62
CA SER A 215 22.04 -1.30 -12.38
C SER A 215 21.26 -0.03 -12.68
N GLU A 216 19.95 -0.16 -12.79
CA GLU A 216 19.00 0.94 -13.01
C GLU A 216 18.34 1.27 -11.67
N TRP A 217 18.08 2.54 -11.39
CA TRP A 217 17.35 2.94 -10.18
C TRP A 217 15.90 3.20 -10.52
N LEU A 218 14.99 2.38 -9.98
CA LEU A 218 13.56 2.45 -10.18
C LEU A 218 12.87 3.13 -8.99
N LEU A 219 12.09 4.18 -9.25
CA LEU A 219 11.25 4.86 -8.27
C LEU A 219 9.81 4.32 -8.34
N THR A 220 9.39 3.61 -7.29
CA THR A 220 8.05 3.03 -7.24
C THR A 220 6.98 4.06 -6.85
N PRO A 221 5.69 3.83 -7.17
CA PRO A 221 4.58 4.67 -6.71
C PRO A 221 4.51 4.81 -5.18
N MET A 222 5.02 3.81 -4.46
CA MET A 222 5.06 3.79 -3.00
C MET A 222 6.22 4.61 -2.42
N GLY A 223 7.15 5.11 -3.24
CA GLY A 223 8.31 5.88 -2.81
C GLY A 223 9.53 5.02 -2.45
N GLN A 224 9.60 3.78 -2.93
CA GLN A 224 10.83 2.99 -2.84
C GLN A 224 11.73 3.35 -4.01
N LEU A 225 13.03 3.49 -3.74
CA LEU A 225 14.06 3.56 -4.77
C LEU A 225 14.83 2.25 -4.74
N LYS A 226 14.77 1.49 -5.83
CA LYS A 226 15.30 0.11 -5.89
C LYS A 226 16.22 -0.07 -7.08
N ASP A 227 17.15 -1.01 -6.98
CA ASP A 227 17.87 -1.51 -8.16
C ASP A 227 17.14 -2.70 -8.84
N LEU A 228 17.58 -3.09 -10.04
CA LEU A 228 17.01 -4.23 -10.79
C LEU A 228 17.15 -5.59 -10.08
N LYS A 229 18.01 -5.71 -9.07
CA LYS A 229 18.12 -6.93 -8.24
C LYS A 229 17.16 -6.91 -7.04
N GLY A 230 16.36 -5.84 -6.92
CA GLY A 230 15.42 -5.65 -5.82
C GLY A 230 16.07 -5.16 -4.53
N GLN A 231 17.34 -4.72 -4.56
CA GLN A 231 17.99 -4.12 -3.40
C GLN A 231 17.46 -2.70 -3.19
N ASP A 232 17.03 -2.41 -1.97
CA ASP A 232 16.50 -1.10 -1.58
C ASP A 232 17.64 -0.07 -1.44
N ILE A 233 17.60 0.97 -2.26
CA ILE A 233 18.50 2.14 -2.19
C ILE A 233 17.94 3.17 -1.21
N ALA A 234 16.62 3.43 -1.30
CA ALA A 234 15.89 4.30 -0.39
C ALA A 234 14.50 3.76 -0.10
N ARG A 235 14.05 3.96 1.15
CA ARG A 235 12.75 3.49 1.65
C ARG A 235 11.88 4.66 2.09
N ALA A 236 11.51 5.54 1.15
CA ALA A 236 10.60 6.65 1.46
C ALA A 236 9.17 6.16 1.72
N ASP A 237 8.82 4.93 1.32
CA ASP A 237 7.60 4.22 1.72
C ASP A 237 7.47 4.09 3.25
N ASN A 238 8.60 3.99 3.96
CA ASN A 238 8.63 3.94 5.42
C ASN A 238 8.59 5.34 6.07
N CYS A 239 8.56 6.42 5.28
CA CYS A 239 8.49 7.79 5.77
C CYS A 239 7.05 8.25 5.88
N TYR A 240 6.62 8.52 7.11
CA TYR A 240 5.28 9.00 7.44
C TYR A 240 5.27 10.47 7.89
N GLY A 241 6.39 11.19 7.70
CA GLY A 241 6.52 12.62 7.97
C GLY A 241 6.94 12.99 9.39
N TYR A 242 7.24 12.01 10.25
CA TYR A 242 7.54 12.22 11.67
C TYR A 242 8.76 11.43 12.18
N ASN A 243 9.10 10.32 11.51
CA ASN A 243 10.38 9.65 11.71
C ASN A 243 11.50 10.40 11.01
N THR A 244 12.69 10.32 11.59
CA THR A 244 13.94 10.81 10.98
C THR A 244 14.90 9.67 10.64
N ASN A 245 14.50 8.43 10.95
CA ASN A 245 15.30 7.25 10.70
C ASN A 245 15.33 6.96 9.20
N GLY A 246 16.46 6.46 8.70
CA GLY A 246 16.60 6.05 7.31
C GLY A 246 16.41 7.15 6.29
N GLY A 247 16.54 8.43 6.66
CA GLY A 247 16.44 9.59 5.76
C GLY A 247 15.09 10.30 5.72
N CYS A 248 14.11 9.85 6.49
CA CYS A 248 12.79 10.48 6.51
C CYS A 248 12.82 11.94 7.01
N GLN A 249 12.02 12.79 6.39
CA GLN A 249 11.92 14.21 6.74
C GLN A 249 10.69 14.52 7.58
N ARG A 250 10.85 15.50 8.48
CA ARG A 250 9.76 16.01 9.33
C ARG A 250 9.03 17.14 8.63
N TRP A 251 7.71 17.12 8.65
CA TRP A 251 6.89 18.21 8.10
C TRP A 251 6.54 19.25 9.17
N LYS A 252 6.55 20.54 8.80
CA LYS A 252 6.13 21.63 9.70
C LYS A 252 4.61 21.59 9.89
N GLN A 253 4.17 21.70 11.14
CA GLN A 253 2.76 21.82 11.51
C GLN A 253 2.31 23.30 11.53
N PRO A 254 0.99 23.59 11.46
CA PRO A 254 0.46 24.87 11.92
C PRO A 254 0.86 25.08 13.38
N GLU A 255 1.41 26.24 13.72
CA GLU A 255 1.86 26.55 15.08
C GLU A 255 0.66 26.56 16.05
N TRP A 256 0.62 25.61 16.98
CA TRP A 256 -0.27 25.64 18.15
C TRP A 256 0.49 26.20 19.35
N ASN A 257 0.61 27.52 19.38
CA ASN A 257 1.24 28.26 20.46
C ASN A 257 0.30 28.31 21.67
N ASN A 258 0.28 27.26 22.53
CA ASN A 258 0.08 27.30 24.00
C ASN A 258 -0.36 25.94 24.60
N ILE A 259 0.60 25.08 24.92
CA ILE A 259 0.39 23.75 25.55
C ILE A 259 -0.30 23.85 26.93
N THR A 260 -0.09 24.93 27.69
CA THR A 260 -0.71 25.13 29.02
C THR A 260 -2.19 25.47 28.96
N LYS A 261 -2.67 26.10 27.87
CA LYS A 261 -4.10 26.37 27.66
C LYS A 261 -4.84 25.08 27.31
N ASP A 262 -4.22 24.25 26.48
CA ASP A 262 -4.71 22.92 26.09
C ASP A 262 -4.77 21.92 27.26
N GLU A 263 -3.77 21.92 28.15
CA GLU A 263 -3.79 21.11 29.36
C GLU A 263 -4.95 21.49 30.27
N LYS A 264 -5.20 22.81 30.43
CA LYS A 264 -6.31 23.32 31.22
C LYS A 264 -7.66 23.00 30.57
N GLU A 265 -7.77 23.09 29.25
CA GLU A 265 -8.98 22.74 28.49
C GLU A 265 -9.24 21.22 28.48
N LEU A 266 -8.20 20.38 28.44
CA LEU A 266 -8.32 18.92 28.60
C LEU A 266 -8.66 18.51 30.04
N LEU A 267 -8.04 19.15 31.04
CA LEU A 267 -8.39 19.00 32.44
C LEU A 267 -9.82 19.46 32.69
N ASP A 268 -10.23 20.58 32.09
CA ASP A 268 -11.61 21.08 32.12
C ASP A 268 -12.54 20.11 31.40
N ILE A 269 -12.21 19.49 30.26
CA ILE A 269 -13.05 18.43 29.65
C ILE A 269 -13.19 17.21 30.58
N VAL A 270 -12.11 16.82 31.26
CA VAL A 270 -12.10 15.70 32.22
C VAL A 270 -12.79 16.07 33.55
N THR A 271 -12.94 17.37 33.87
CA THR A 271 -13.54 17.86 35.12
C THR A 271 -14.90 18.56 34.98
N LEU A 272 -15.30 19.04 33.79
CA LEU A 272 -16.57 19.73 33.52
C LEU A 272 -17.76 18.78 33.60
N GLU A 273 -17.56 17.47 33.41
CA GLU A 273 -18.57 16.46 33.71
C GLU A 273 -18.80 16.26 35.23
N ARG A 274 -18.02 16.92 36.11
CA ARG A 274 -18.26 16.96 37.57
C ARG A 274 -19.15 18.10 38.05
N SER A 275 -19.56 19.04 37.19
CA SER A 275 -20.33 20.21 37.61
C SER A 275 -21.84 19.97 37.79
N SER A 276 -22.21 18.76 38.20
CA SER A 276 -23.48 18.51 38.89
C SER A 276 -23.24 17.54 40.05
N VAL A 277 -23.52 18.03 41.25
CA VAL A 277 -23.52 17.37 42.57
C VAL A 277 -22.19 17.50 43.34
N ASN A 278 -22.16 18.55 44.18
CA ASN A 278 -21.50 18.51 45.49
C ASN A 278 -21.95 17.23 46.21
N ASP A 279 -21.05 16.28 46.44
CA ASP A 279 -21.01 15.55 47.70
C ASP A 279 -19.70 14.78 47.85
N ILE A 280 -19.16 14.93 49.06
CA ILE A 280 -18.05 14.17 49.61
C ILE A 280 -18.58 12.76 49.89
N SER A 281 -18.05 11.74 49.22
CA SER A 281 -18.18 10.36 49.72
C SER A 281 -16.92 9.54 49.44
N ILE A 282 -16.33 9.10 50.55
CA ILE A 282 -15.43 7.96 50.66
C ILE A 282 -16.28 6.71 50.34
N ASP A 283 -15.78 5.88 49.43
CA ASP A 283 -16.28 4.56 49.03
C ASP A 283 -17.59 4.49 48.20
N GLY A 284 -17.60 3.61 47.19
CA GLY A 284 -18.80 3.23 46.43
C GLY A 284 -19.14 4.00 45.14
N LYS A 285 -18.85 3.37 43.98
CA LYS A 285 -19.47 3.49 42.64
C LYS A 285 -19.93 4.87 42.12
N LYS A 286 -19.14 5.44 41.19
CA LYS A 286 -19.64 6.05 39.95
C LYS A 286 -18.96 5.38 38.75
N GLU A 287 -19.74 4.77 37.87
CA GLU A 287 -19.31 3.71 36.94
C GLU A 287 -18.82 4.23 35.57
N HIS A 288 -18.76 5.56 35.36
CA HIS A 288 -18.47 6.15 34.05
C HIS A 288 -17.44 7.31 34.03
N ASP A 289 -16.75 7.63 35.13
CA ASP A 289 -15.79 8.74 35.15
C ASP A 289 -14.36 8.26 34.83
N LEU A 290 -13.73 8.84 33.79
CA LEU A 290 -12.30 8.71 33.52
C LEU A 290 -11.48 9.10 34.75
N ARG A 291 -10.58 8.23 35.20
CA ARG A 291 -9.72 8.51 36.36
C ARG A 291 -8.43 9.23 35.93
N VAL A 292 -8.05 10.27 36.65
CA VAL A 292 -6.73 10.91 36.50
C VAL A 292 -5.78 10.33 37.55
N PHE A 293 -4.76 9.62 37.09
CA PHE A 293 -3.73 9.03 37.94
C PHE A 293 -2.55 10.01 38.10
N SER A 294 -1.96 10.08 39.29
CA SER A 294 -0.73 10.84 39.49
C SER A 294 0.47 10.06 38.96
N TYR A 295 1.51 10.79 38.52
CA TYR A 295 2.76 10.17 38.05
C TYR A 295 3.36 9.23 39.09
N ALA A 296 3.34 9.60 40.38
CA ALA A 296 3.85 8.76 41.47
C ALA A 296 3.12 7.41 41.55
N HIS A 297 1.79 7.38 41.40
CA HIS A 297 1.02 6.14 41.38
C HIS A 297 1.36 5.27 40.15
N VAL A 298 1.48 5.89 38.98
CA VAL A 298 1.82 5.17 37.74
C VAL A 298 3.25 4.62 37.79
N ALA A 299 4.20 5.40 38.29
CA ALA A 299 5.58 4.99 38.48
C ALA A 299 5.69 3.84 39.49
N ALA A 300 4.99 3.92 40.62
CA ALA A 300 4.95 2.82 41.59
C ALA A 300 4.33 1.55 40.99
N ALA A 301 3.23 1.67 40.24
CA ALA A 301 2.55 0.53 39.63
C ALA A 301 3.39 -0.20 38.57
N THR A 302 4.36 0.49 37.95
CA THR A 302 5.21 -0.04 36.86
C THR A 302 6.65 -0.29 37.31
N ASN A 303 6.91 -0.28 38.64
CA ASN A 303 8.25 -0.37 39.20
C ASN A 303 9.24 0.61 38.52
N ASN A 304 8.84 1.88 38.44
CA ASN A 304 9.54 2.96 37.72
C ASN A 304 9.76 2.68 36.22
N PHE A 305 8.73 2.15 35.54
CA PHE A 305 8.78 1.80 34.12
C PHE A 305 9.87 0.75 33.81
N SER A 306 9.96 -0.28 34.65
CA SER A 306 10.89 -1.40 34.48
C SER A 306 10.75 -2.03 33.09
N LEU A 307 11.87 -2.45 32.50
CA LEU A 307 11.85 -3.18 31.24
C LEU A 307 11.24 -4.57 31.38
N GLU A 308 11.24 -5.14 32.59
CA GLU A 308 10.63 -6.43 32.89
C GLU A 308 9.10 -6.39 32.74
N ASP A 309 8.50 -5.24 33.04
CA ASP A 309 7.06 -5.01 32.91
C ASP A 309 6.67 -4.51 31.51
N MET A 310 7.60 -4.41 30.56
CA MET A 310 7.28 -3.95 29.21
C MET A 310 6.51 -5.00 28.42
N LEU A 311 5.27 -4.68 28.07
CA LEU A 311 4.40 -5.52 27.24
C LEU A 311 4.76 -5.43 25.76
N GLY A 312 5.23 -4.27 25.31
CA GLY A 312 5.66 -4.04 23.94
C GLY A 312 6.01 -2.57 23.67
N LYS A 313 6.55 -2.32 22.46
CA LYS A 313 6.89 -0.97 22.00
C LYS A 313 6.48 -0.80 20.54
N GLY A 314 5.50 0.07 20.31
CA GLY A 314 5.02 0.42 18.97
C GLY A 314 5.51 1.80 18.52
N GLY A 315 4.96 2.29 17.39
CA GLY A 315 5.22 3.65 16.89
C GLY A 315 4.78 4.77 17.85
N PHE A 316 3.94 4.43 18.83
CA PHE A 316 3.31 5.38 19.76
C PHE A 316 3.99 5.43 21.13
N GLY A 317 4.98 4.59 21.37
CA GLY A 317 5.71 4.50 22.64
C GLY A 317 5.63 3.11 23.28
N PRO A 318 6.33 2.93 24.41
CA PRO A 318 6.29 1.69 25.19
C PRO A 318 4.97 1.54 25.96
N VAL A 319 4.51 0.29 26.08
CA VAL A 319 3.39 -0.12 26.91
C VAL A 319 3.91 -1.00 28.04
N TYR A 320 3.52 -0.71 29.27
CA TYR A 320 3.92 -1.42 30.47
C TYR A 320 2.73 -2.10 31.13
N MET A 321 2.97 -3.25 31.76
CA MET A 321 2.08 -3.81 32.77
C MET A 321 2.18 -2.94 34.02
N GLY A 322 1.04 -2.60 34.61
CA GLY A 322 0.97 -1.91 35.88
C GLY A 322 0.19 -2.73 36.90
N HIS A 323 0.71 -2.80 38.12
CA HIS A 323 0.03 -3.37 39.27
C HIS A 323 -0.50 -2.23 40.15
N LEU A 324 -1.80 -1.92 40.04
CA LEU A 324 -2.40 -0.90 40.90
C LEU A 324 -2.43 -1.39 42.35
N LEU A 325 -2.35 -0.46 43.32
CA LEU A 325 -2.45 -0.76 44.75
C LEU A 325 -3.76 -1.46 45.14
N THR A 326 -4.79 -1.32 44.30
CA THR A 326 -6.08 -2.02 44.43
C THR A 326 -6.00 -3.51 44.06
N GLY A 327 -4.85 -4.02 43.63
CA GLY A 327 -4.65 -5.38 43.13
C GLY A 327 -5.05 -5.59 41.67
N GLN A 328 -5.49 -4.55 40.98
CA GLN A 328 -5.90 -4.61 39.57
C GLN A 328 -4.70 -4.46 38.64
N ASN A 329 -4.54 -5.39 37.69
CA ASN A 329 -3.58 -5.27 36.60
C ASN A 329 -4.11 -4.34 35.50
N VAL A 330 -3.26 -3.46 35.00
CA VAL A 330 -3.58 -2.48 33.95
C VAL A 330 -2.48 -2.45 32.88
N ALA A 331 -2.82 -1.94 31.70
CA ALA A 331 -1.84 -1.64 30.65
C ALA A 331 -1.62 -0.12 30.56
N ILE A 332 -0.38 0.32 30.68
CA ILE A 332 0.00 1.73 30.72
C ILE A 332 0.78 2.06 29.45
N LYS A 333 0.13 2.74 28.51
CA LYS A 333 0.72 3.23 27.26
C LYS A 333 1.36 4.60 27.55
N ARG A 334 2.69 4.63 27.61
CA ARG A 334 3.46 5.87 27.81
C ARG A 334 3.83 6.44 26.45
N LEU A 335 3.31 7.63 26.15
CA LEU A 335 3.48 8.22 24.84
C LEU A 335 4.87 8.85 24.66
N SER A 336 5.36 8.83 23.42
CA SER A 336 6.66 9.40 23.08
C SER A 336 6.71 10.91 23.33
N LYS A 337 7.72 11.38 24.05
CA LYS A 337 7.92 12.80 24.42
C LYS A 337 8.24 13.72 23.24
N TYR A 338 8.69 13.17 22.12
CA TYR A 338 9.33 13.94 21.03
C TYR A 338 8.51 14.02 19.74
N SER A 339 7.23 13.62 19.74
CA SER A 339 6.36 13.75 18.58
C SER A 339 5.10 14.57 18.89
N ASN A 340 4.90 15.67 18.15
CA ASN A 340 3.64 16.43 18.20
C ASN A 340 2.43 15.57 17.79
N GLN A 341 2.66 14.49 17.03
CA GLN A 341 1.67 13.47 16.74
C GLN A 341 1.21 12.71 17.99
N GLY A 342 2.12 12.36 18.91
CA GLY A 342 1.77 11.66 20.14
C GLY A 342 0.81 12.44 21.03
N ILE A 343 0.91 13.78 21.04
CA ILE A 343 -0.04 14.65 21.76
C ILE A 343 -1.41 14.67 21.08
N GLN A 344 -1.46 14.76 19.75
CA GLN A 344 -2.73 14.75 19.03
C GLN A 344 -3.44 13.40 19.14
N GLU A 345 -2.68 12.30 19.07
CA GLU A 345 -3.19 10.95 19.27
C GLU A 345 -3.63 10.71 20.70
N PHE A 346 -2.88 11.23 21.69
CA PHE A 346 -3.33 11.25 23.09
C PHE A 346 -4.68 11.92 23.22
N LYS A 347 -4.83 13.14 22.67
CA LYS A 347 -6.08 13.90 22.71
C LYS A 347 -7.20 13.12 22.02
N ASN A 348 -6.95 12.61 20.81
CA ASN A 348 -7.92 11.83 20.05
C ASN A 348 -8.37 10.61 20.86
N GLU A 349 -7.41 9.81 21.32
CA GLU A 349 -7.67 8.57 22.03
C GLU A 349 -8.42 8.86 23.34
N LEU A 350 -7.96 9.81 24.16
CA LEU A 350 -8.63 10.23 25.40
C LEU A 350 -10.07 10.72 25.17
N ILE A 351 -10.32 11.54 24.14
CA ILE A 351 -11.66 12.09 23.83
C ILE A 351 -12.59 11.03 23.23
N LEU A 352 -12.05 10.14 22.40
CA LEU A 352 -12.81 9.10 21.71
C LEU A 352 -13.18 7.97 22.64
N ILE A 353 -12.17 7.27 23.18
CA ILE A 353 -12.38 5.99 23.86
C ILE A 353 -13.13 6.18 25.18
N SER A 354 -13.02 7.35 25.82
CA SER A 354 -13.79 7.69 27.02
C SER A 354 -15.29 7.66 26.80
N LYS A 355 -15.74 7.90 25.56
CA LYS A 355 -17.15 7.90 25.15
C LYS A 355 -17.59 6.58 24.54
N LEU A 356 -16.68 5.62 24.38
CA LEU A 356 -16.95 4.35 23.71
C LEU A 356 -16.95 3.23 24.75
N GLN A 357 -18.08 2.52 24.84
CA GLN A 357 -18.21 1.38 25.75
C GLN A 357 -18.89 0.23 25.02
N HIS A 358 -18.14 -0.84 24.82
CA HIS A 358 -18.61 -2.02 24.13
C HIS A 358 -17.72 -3.22 24.48
N MET A 359 -18.30 -4.43 24.49
CA MET A 359 -17.58 -5.65 24.87
C MET A 359 -16.37 -5.95 23.98
N ASN A 360 -16.43 -5.55 22.70
CA ASN A 360 -15.36 -5.74 21.71
C ASN A 360 -14.48 -4.50 21.49
N LEU A 361 -14.44 -3.56 22.43
CA LEU A 361 -13.51 -2.43 22.42
C LEU A 361 -12.70 -2.42 23.72
N VAL A 362 -11.41 -2.09 23.64
CA VAL A 362 -10.56 -2.00 24.84
C VAL A 362 -10.98 -0.80 25.68
N LYS A 363 -11.27 -1.04 26.96
CA LYS A 363 -11.71 -0.02 27.91
C LYS A 363 -10.53 0.82 28.40
N LEU A 364 -10.60 2.13 28.20
CA LEU A 364 -9.74 3.09 28.89
C LEU A 364 -10.25 3.29 30.31
N LEU A 365 -9.36 3.11 31.28
CA LEU A 365 -9.63 3.30 32.71
C LEU A 365 -9.28 4.71 33.17
N GLY A 366 -8.32 5.37 32.50
CA GLY A 366 -7.93 6.72 32.84
C GLY A 366 -6.67 7.21 32.12
N CYS A 367 -6.14 8.34 32.58
CA CYS A 367 -4.92 8.94 32.05
C CYS A 367 -4.02 9.49 33.15
N CYS A 368 -2.75 9.69 32.84
CA CYS A 368 -1.81 10.46 33.65
C CYS A 368 -1.20 11.58 32.81
N ILE A 369 -1.25 12.80 33.35
CA ILE A 369 -0.72 14.01 32.74
C ILE A 369 0.18 14.67 33.79
N HIS A 370 1.50 14.70 33.55
CA HIS A 370 2.46 15.29 34.50
C HIS A 370 3.68 15.86 33.76
N GLY A 371 3.83 17.19 33.75
CA GLY A 371 4.86 17.84 32.95
C GLY A 371 4.71 17.48 31.47
N GLU A 372 5.74 16.92 30.85
CA GLU A 372 5.70 16.41 29.47
C GLU A 372 5.22 14.95 29.36
N GLU A 373 4.96 14.28 30.48
CA GLU A 373 4.49 12.89 30.48
C GLU A 373 3.01 12.84 30.13
N ARG A 374 2.68 11.98 29.15
CA ARG A 374 1.30 11.65 28.76
C ARG A 374 1.18 10.14 28.73
N MET A 375 0.26 9.61 29.54
CA MET A 375 0.06 8.17 29.65
C MET A 375 -1.43 7.85 29.65
N LEU A 376 -1.78 6.77 28.96
CA LEU A 376 -3.14 6.22 28.90
C LEU A 376 -3.13 4.88 29.65
N ILE A 377 -4.12 4.67 30.51
CA ILE A 377 -4.25 3.48 31.35
C ILE A 377 -5.48 2.71 30.88
N TYR A 378 -5.28 1.49 30.39
CA TYR A 378 -6.32 0.59 29.89
C TYR A 378 -6.49 -0.61 30.80
N GLU A 379 -7.60 -1.33 30.60
CA GLU A 379 -7.71 -2.71 31.07
C GLU A 379 -6.55 -3.56 30.52
N TYR A 380 -6.06 -4.47 31.35
CA TYR A 380 -5.00 -5.39 30.95
C TYR A 380 -5.58 -6.54 30.10
N MET A 381 -4.92 -6.85 28.98
CA MET A 381 -5.31 -7.91 28.05
C MET A 381 -4.32 -9.08 28.16
N PRO A 382 -4.65 -10.16 28.89
CA PRO A 382 -3.70 -11.22 29.23
C PRO A 382 -3.23 -12.03 28.02
N ASN A 383 -4.07 -12.15 26.99
CA ASN A 383 -3.75 -12.87 25.76
C ASN A 383 -3.24 -11.94 24.67
N LYS A 384 -2.64 -10.80 25.00
CA LYS A 384 -1.91 -9.92 24.04
C LYS A 384 -2.74 -9.61 22.77
N SER A 385 -2.10 -9.50 21.61
CA SER A 385 -2.71 -9.19 20.32
C SER A 385 -2.95 -10.44 19.46
N LEU A 386 -3.88 -10.35 18.51
CA LEU A 386 -4.19 -11.44 17.57
C LEU A 386 -2.96 -11.84 16.74
N ASP A 387 -2.16 -10.87 16.29
CA ASP A 387 -0.96 -11.13 15.49
C ASP A 387 0.12 -11.93 16.25
N TYR A 388 0.13 -11.87 17.59
CA TYR A 388 1.01 -12.67 18.44
C TYR A 388 0.73 -14.16 18.30
N PHE A 389 -0.52 -14.56 18.07
CA PHE A 389 -0.92 -15.95 17.85
C PHE A 389 -0.94 -16.32 16.37
N LEU A 390 -1.60 -15.49 15.55
CA LEU A 390 -2.00 -15.84 14.18
C LEU A 390 -0.80 -16.15 13.28
N PHE A 391 0.32 -15.42 13.45
CA PHE A 391 1.48 -15.54 12.58
C PHE A 391 2.64 -16.33 13.18
N ASP A 392 2.41 -17.00 14.31
CA ASP A 392 3.40 -17.88 14.93
C ASP A 392 2.98 -19.33 14.76
N GLN A 393 3.88 -20.15 14.24
CA GLN A 393 3.57 -21.51 13.83
C GLN A 393 3.20 -22.45 14.99
N ASN A 394 3.61 -22.10 16.22
CA ASN A 394 3.25 -22.87 17.41
C ASN A 394 1.97 -22.32 18.06
N ARG A 395 1.85 -20.99 18.18
CA ARG A 395 0.70 -20.36 18.84
C ARG A 395 -0.56 -20.31 17.98
N SER A 396 -0.44 -20.32 16.65
CA SER A 396 -1.58 -20.37 15.71
C SER A 396 -2.49 -21.58 15.96
N LYS A 397 -1.93 -22.70 16.42
CA LYS A 397 -2.66 -23.92 16.81
C LYS A 397 -3.60 -23.72 18.00
N LEU A 398 -3.39 -22.67 18.80
CA LEU A 398 -4.28 -22.31 19.92
C LEU A 398 -5.56 -21.65 19.42
N LEU A 399 -5.55 -21.13 18.18
CA LEU A 399 -6.67 -20.53 17.47
C LEU A 399 -7.27 -21.51 16.46
N ASP A 400 -8.05 -22.48 16.96
CA ASP A 400 -8.91 -23.30 16.12
C ASP A 400 -9.94 -22.46 15.32
N TRP A 401 -10.58 -23.06 14.33
CA TRP A 401 -11.53 -22.35 13.47
C TRP A 401 -12.65 -21.67 14.26
N LYS A 402 -13.19 -22.33 15.29
CA LYS A 402 -14.28 -21.77 16.12
C LYS A 402 -13.83 -20.49 16.81
N LYS A 403 -12.63 -20.47 17.40
CA LYS A 403 -12.05 -19.26 18.01
C LYS A 403 -11.81 -18.17 16.98
N ARG A 404 -11.27 -18.50 15.80
CA ARG A 404 -11.07 -17.51 14.72
C ARG A 404 -12.38 -16.91 14.25
N PHE A 405 -13.43 -17.73 14.10
CA PHE A 405 -14.76 -17.25 13.72
C PHE A 405 -15.39 -16.35 14.79
N ASN A 406 -15.28 -16.72 16.08
CA ASN A 406 -15.72 -15.86 17.18
C ASN A 406 -14.96 -14.52 17.21
N ILE A 407 -13.67 -14.53 16.88
CA ILE A 407 -12.85 -13.32 16.75
C ILE A 407 -13.35 -12.45 15.57
N ILE A 408 -13.60 -13.06 14.40
CA ILE A 408 -14.20 -12.39 13.24
C ILE A 408 -15.50 -11.70 13.65
N GLU A 409 -16.42 -12.43 14.26
CA GLU A 409 -17.72 -11.91 14.69
C GLU A 409 -17.58 -10.76 15.70
N GLY A 410 -16.74 -10.92 16.72
CA GLY A 410 -16.53 -9.87 17.73
C GLY A 410 -15.93 -8.58 17.14
N ILE A 411 -15.02 -8.68 16.16
CA ILE A 411 -14.51 -7.51 15.44
C ILE A 411 -15.63 -6.82 14.66
N ILE A 412 -16.50 -7.60 13.99
CA ILE A 412 -17.65 -7.06 13.26
C ILE A 412 -18.58 -6.30 14.20
N GLN A 413 -18.92 -6.88 15.36
CA GLN A 413 -19.76 -6.22 16.37
C GLN A 413 -19.14 -4.90 16.85
N GLY A 414 -17.83 -4.91 17.14
CA GLY A 414 -17.09 -3.70 17.50
C GLY A 414 -17.18 -2.60 16.43
N LEU A 415 -17.00 -2.95 15.15
CA LEU A 415 -17.09 -1.98 14.05
C LEU A 415 -18.52 -1.50 13.81
N ILE A 416 -19.53 -2.38 13.90
CA ILE A 416 -20.94 -1.97 13.82
C ILE A 416 -21.25 -0.94 14.90
N TYR A 417 -20.80 -1.17 16.14
CA TYR A 417 -20.95 -0.20 17.21
C TYR A 417 -20.33 1.15 16.84
N LEU A 418 -19.06 1.18 16.39
CA LEU A 418 -18.36 2.42 16.00
C LEU A 418 -19.03 3.16 14.83
N HIS A 419 -19.56 2.42 13.84
CA HIS A 419 -20.09 3.01 12.61
C HIS A 419 -21.53 3.49 12.76
N LYS A 420 -22.33 2.83 13.61
CA LYS A 420 -23.79 2.96 13.64
C LYS A 420 -24.38 3.27 15.01
N TYR A 421 -23.93 2.60 16.08
CA TYR A 421 -24.62 2.66 17.39
C TYR A 421 -23.94 3.58 18.41
N SER A 422 -22.69 3.99 18.19
CA SER A 422 -22.08 5.04 18.96
C SER A 422 -22.75 6.39 18.68
N ARG A 423 -22.81 7.26 19.70
CA ARG A 423 -23.41 8.59 19.60
C ARG A 423 -22.82 9.44 18.47
N LEU A 424 -21.54 9.26 18.20
CA LEU A 424 -20.82 9.85 17.07
C LEU A 424 -20.31 8.71 16.22
N ARG A 425 -20.39 8.85 14.90
CA ARG A 425 -19.83 7.85 13.99
C ARG A 425 -18.31 7.94 14.06
N VAL A 426 -17.66 6.83 14.36
CA VAL A 426 -16.20 6.73 14.51
C VAL A 426 -15.64 5.86 13.39
N ILE A 427 -14.64 6.38 12.68
CA ILE A 427 -13.87 5.61 11.69
C ILE A 427 -12.50 5.34 12.29
N HIS A 428 -12.10 4.06 12.38
CA HIS A 428 -10.89 3.62 13.06
C HIS A 428 -9.61 4.00 12.29
N ARG A 429 -9.58 3.73 10.97
CA ARG A 429 -8.48 4.03 10.02
C ARG A 429 -7.15 3.29 10.21
N ASP A 430 -6.96 2.56 11.31
CA ASP A 430 -5.78 1.70 11.52
C ASP A 430 -6.16 0.31 12.03
N LEU A 431 -7.16 -0.33 11.41
CA LEU A 431 -7.57 -1.68 11.78
C LEU A 431 -6.58 -2.72 11.20
N LYS A 432 -6.00 -3.55 12.06
CA LYS A 432 -5.02 -4.59 11.71
C LYS A 432 -4.88 -5.61 12.85
N ALA A 433 -4.24 -6.75 12.58
CA ALA A 433 -4.14 -7.85 13.56
C ALA A 433 -3.45 -7.46 14.87
N SER A 434 -2.44 -6.57 14.85
CA SER A 434 -1.77 -6.11 16.07
C SER A 434 -2.64 -5.19 16.93
N ASN A 435 -3.72 -4.64 16.37
CA ASN A 435 -4.64 -3.72 17.07
C ASN A 435 -5.90 -4.46 17.58
N ILE A 436 -5.99 -5.78 17.40
CA ILE A 436 -6.99 -6.63 18.02
C ILE A 436 -6.36 -7.31 19.23
N LEU A 437 -6.77 -6.93 20.43
CA LEU A 437 -6.31 -7.56 21.68
C LEU A 437 -7.26 -8.67 22.11
N LEU A 438 -6.77 -9.63 22.88
CA LEU A 438 -7.53 -10.80 23.33
C LEU A 438 -7.63 -10.84 24.86
N ASP A 439 -8.85 -10.97 25.36
CA ASP A 439 -9.12 -11.09 26.79
C ASP A 439 -8.78 -12.51 27.31
N GLU A 440 -8.99 -12.76 28.60
CA GLU A 440 -8.76 -14.07 29.25
C GLU A 440 -9.47 -15.25 28.58
N ASN A 441 -10.59 -15.00 27.89
CA ASN A 441 -11.40 -16.00 27.21
C ASN A 441 -11.16 -16.03 25.69
N MET A 442 -10.12 -15.34 25.20
CA MET A 442 -9.79 -15.18 23.77
C MET A 442 -10.84 -14.40 22.96
N ASN A 443 -11.66 -13.56 23.62
CA ASN A 443 -12.57 -12.67 22.90
C ASN A 443 -11.81 -11.44 22.38
N PRO A 444 -12.15 -10.94 21.18
CA PRO A 444 -11.48 -9.81 20.58
C PRO A 444 -11.93 -8.47 21.19
N LYS A 445 -10.98 -7.56 21.35
CA LYS A 445 -11.22 -6.15 21.61
C LYS A 445 -10.39 -5.27 20.69
N ILE A 446 -11.04 -4.37 19.96
CA ILE A 446 -10.38 -3.39 19.10
C ILE A 446 -9.70 -2.34 19.97
N SER A 447 -8.46 -2.00 19.62
CA SER A 447 -7.59 -1.07 20.35
C SER A 447 -6.94 -0.05 19.41
N ASP A 448 -6.26 0.94 19.99
CA ASP A 448 -5.45 1.95 19.30
C ASP A 448 -6.24 2.96 18.46
N PHE A 449 -6.99 3.81 19.15
CA PHE A 449 -7.86 4.83 18.55
C PHE A 449 -7.13 6.15 18.25
N GLY A 450 -5.80 6.21 18.37
CA GLY A 450 -5.03 7.44 18.14
C GLY A 450 -5.27 8.06 16.75
N MET A 451 -5.52 7.21 15.75
CA MET A 451 -5.82 7.61 14.37
C MET A 451 -7.31 7.75 14.05
N ALA A 452 -8.22 7.44 14.98
CA ALA A 452 -9.64 7.44 14.68
C ALA A 452 -10.21 8.87 14.51
N ARG A 453 -11.34 8.98 13.80
CA ARG A 453 -12.00 10.27 13.48
C ARG A 453 -13.50 10.20 13.79
N MET A 454 -14.02 11.28 14.36
CA MET A 454 -15.44 11.46 14.68
C MET A 454 -16.15 12.21 13.56
N PHE A 455 -17.36 11.76 13.25
CA PHE A 455 -18.28 12.40 12.33
C PHE A 455 -19.60 12.67 13.02
N LYS A 456 -20.24 13.78 12.64
CA LYS A 456 -21.68 13.93 12.86
C LYS A 456 -22.39 12.90 11.97
N GLN A 457 -23.52 12.34 12.42
CA GLN A 457 -24.20 11.25 11.71
C GLN A 457 -24.52 11.55 10.22
N ASN A 458 -24.70 12.83 9.87
CA ASN A 458 -25.01 13.29 8.52
C ASN A 458 -23.81 13.32 7.56
N GLU A 459 -22.57 13.25 8.08
CA GLU A 459 -21.37 13.21 7.25
C GLU A 459 -20.99 11.76 6.95
N LEU A 460 -21.01 11.40 5.66
CA LEU A 460 -20.76 10.03 5.19
C LEU A 460 -19.31 9.80 4.72
N VAL A 461 -18.64 10.86 4.26
CA VAL A 461 -17.29 10.83 3.68
C VAL A 461 -16.53 12.08 4.11
N ALA A 462 -15.23 11.96 4.43
CA ALA A 462 -14.32 13.10 4.57
C ALA A 462 -13.04 12.92 3.77
N ASN A 463 -12.32 14.03 3.60
CA ASN A 463 -11.00 14.08 2.99
C ASN A 463 -9.97 14.61 4.00
N THR A 464 -8.72 14.17 3.89
CA THR A 464 -7.59 14.64 4.68
C THR A 464 -6.33 14.70 3.83
N ASN A 465 -5.59 15.81 3.91
CA ASN A 465 -4.25 15.90 3.30
C ASN A 465 -3.21 15.10 4.10
N ARG A 466 -3.54 14.69 5.33
CA ARG A 466 -2.68 13.86 6.18
C ARG A 466 -3.18 12.42 6.17
N ILE A 467 -2.53 11.60 5.34
CA ILE A 467 -2.77 10.15 5.23
C ILE A 467 -1.96 9.44 6.31
N VAL A 468 -2.66 8.70 7.18
CA VAL A 468 -2.09 7.96 8.31
C VAL A 468 -2.77 6.60 8.43
N GLY A 469 -2.02 5.55 8.74
CA GLY A 469 -2.54 4.18 8.85
C GLY A 469 -1.47 3.17 8.47
N THR A 470 -1.80 1.89 8.54
CA THR A 470 -0.88 0.81 8.19
C THR A 470 -1.02 0.41 6.73
N TYR A 471 0.09 0.50 5.99
CA TYR A 471 0.16 0.04 4.59
C TYR A 471 -0.23 -1.44 4.47
N GLY A 472 -0.97 -1.76 3.40
CA GLY A 472 -1.60 -3.06 3.17
C GLY A 472 -3.04 -3.14 3.70
N TYR A 473 -3.38 -2.38 4.74
CA TYR A 473 -4.75 -2.33 5.29
C TYR A 473 -5.51 -1.06 4.87
N MET A 474 -4.81 -0.02 4.41
CA MET A 474 -5.44 1.21 3.94
C MET A 474 -6.21 0.98 2.64
N SER A 475 -7.45 1.48 2.59
CA SER A 475 -8.23 1.41 1.36
C SER A 475 -7.62 2.29 0.25
N PRO A 476 -7.81 1.95 -1.02
CA PRO A 476 -7.21 2.63 -2.17
C PRO A 476 -7.56 4.11 -2.21
N GLU A 477 -8.84 4.45 -2.04
CA GLU A 477 -9.30 5.83 -2.07
C GLU A 477 -8.70 6.67 -0.93
N TYR A 478 -8.43 6.06 0.21
CA TYR A 478 -7.77 6.71 1.34
C TYR A 478 -6.28 6.90 1.08
N ALA A 479 -5.59 5.84 0.64
CA ALA A 479 -4.16 5.87 0.37
C ALA A 479 -3.78 6.80 -0.80
N MET A 480 -4.67 6.95 -1.78
CA MET A 480 -4.43 7.75 -2.98
C MET A 480 -4.90 9.19 -2.84
N LYS A 481 -6.11 9.40 -2.30
CA LYS A 481 -6.80 10.71 -2.33
C LYS A 481 -7.05 11.29 -0.95
N GLY A 482 -6.67 10.59 0.13
CA GLY A 482 -7.00 10.99 1.50
C GLY A 482 -8.48 10.88 1.83
N VAL A 483 -9.29 10.21 1.00
CA VAL A 483 -10.73 10.07 1.19
C VAL A 483 -11.01 8.89 2.10
N PHE A 484 -11.73 9.10 3.21
CA PHE A 484 -12.07 8.04 4.14
C PHE A 484 -13.53 8.07 4.55
N SER A 485 -14.07 6.87 4.80
CA SER A 485 -15.44 6.64 5.23
C SER A 485 -15.51 5.34 6.04
N ILE A 486 -16.70 4.93 6.50
CA ILE A 486 -16.88 3.62 7.13
C ILE A 486 -16.41 2.48 6.20
N LYS A 487 -16.45 2.68 4.87
CA LYS A 487 -16.00 1.71 3.86
C LYS A 487 -14.48 1.55 3.81
N SER A 488 -13.74 2.49 4.40
CA SER A 488 -12.29 2.36 4.58
C SER A 488 -11.98 1.33 5.66
N ASP A 489 -12.72 1.33 6.77
CA ASP A 489 -12.59 0.29 7.81
C ASP A 489 -13.08 -1.08 7.32
N VAL A 490 -14.13 -1.12 6.47
CA VAL A 490 -14.59 -2.36 5.82
C VAL A 490 -13.48 -3.00 4.99
N TYR A 491 -12.75 -2.19 4.21
CA TYR A 491 -11.60 -2.68 3.44
C TYR A 491 -10.53 -3.27 4.36
N SER A 492 -10.12 -2.53 5.40
CA SER A 492 -9.14 -3.02 6.38
C SER A 492 -9.59 -4.32 7.06
N PHE A 493 -10.88 -4.44 7.34
CA PHE A 493 -11.48 -5.65 7.91
C PHE A 493 -11.44 -6.84 6.94
N GLY A 494 -11.72 -6.62 5.65
CA GLY A 494 -11.60 -7.65 4.62
C GLY A 494 -10.18 -8.23 4.54
N VAL A 495 -9.16 -7.36 4.56
CA VAL A 495 -7.75 -7.77 4.64
C VAL A 495 -7.49 -8.60 5.90
N LEU A 496 -7.92 -8.10 7.06
CA LEU A 496 -7.74 -8.77 8.35
C LEU A 496 -8.44 -10.14 8.41
N MET A 497 -9.60 -10.29 7.76
CA MET A 497 -10.32 -11.56 7.68
C MET A 497 -9.59 -12.58 6.79
N LEU A 498 -8.98 -12.14 5.69
CA LEU A 498 -8.09 -13.01 4.90
C LEU A 498 -6.86 -13.46 5.70
N GLU A 499 -6.28 -12.59 6.53
CA GLU A 499 -5.18 -12.97 7.42
C GLU A 499 -5.64 -14.04 8.43
N MET A 500 -6.83 -13.90 9.01
CA MET A 500 -7.38 -14.88 9.94
C MET A 500 -7.67 -16.24 9.30
N VAL A 501 -8.18 -16.25 8.07
CA VAL A 501 -8.43 -17.50 7.33
C VAL A 501 -7.11 -18.17 6.91
N SER A 502 -6.13 -17.39 6.47
CA SER A 502 -4.88 -17.92 5.90
C SER A 502 -3.76 -18.17 6.90
N GLY A 503 -3.79 -17.54 8.07
CA GLY A 503 -2.68 -17.55 9.02
C GLY A 503 -1.42 -16.83 8.50
N ARG A 504 -1.55 -16.01 7.44
CA ARG A 504 -0.42 -15.36 6.75
C ARG A 504 -0.53 -13.84 6.86
N ARG A 505 0.62 -13.17 7.02
CA ARG A 505 0.69 -11.70 7.02
C ARG A 505 0.48 -11.16 5.61
N ASN A 506 -0.27 -10.07 5.49
CA ASN A 506 -0.52 -9.40 4.21
C ASN A 506 0.78 -8.90 3.53
N ASN A 507 1.79 -8.48 4.32
CA ASN A 507 2.99 -7.80 3.80
C ASN A 507 4.20 -8.73 3.56
N SER A 508 4.03 -10.06 3.55
CA SER A 508 5.15 -11.02 3.53
C SER A 508 5.11 -12.05 2.39
N PHE A 509 4.46 -11.75 1.27
CA PHE A 509 4.35 -12.74 0.20
C PHE A 509 5.58 -12.77 -0.71
N HIS A 510 6.17 -13.96 -0.83
CA HIS A 510 7.09 -14.32 -1.90
C HIS A 510 6.54 -15.60 -2.52
N HIS A 511 5.97 -15.52 -3.72
CA HIS A 511 5.62 -16.72 -4.49
C HIS A 511 6.27 -16.62 -5.86
N ALA A 512 7.07 -17.64 -6.19
CA ALA A 512 7.67 -17.82 -7.50
C ALA A 512 8.28 -16.54 -8.12
N ASN A 513 9.11 -15.81 -7.36
CA ASN A 513 9.82 -14.59 -7.77
C ASN A 513 8.98 -13.31 -8.00
N HIS A 514 7.74 -13.24 -7.48
CA HIS A 514 6.93 -12.01 -7.51
C HIS A 514 6.38 -11.64 -6.12
N VAL A 515 6.32 -10.32 -5.86
CA VAL A 515 5.70 -9.73 -4.65
C VAL A 515 4.22 -9.55 -4.94
N ILE A 516 3.38 -10.45 -4.42
CA ILE A 516 1.92 -10.43 -4.60
C ILE A 516 1.28 -10.07 -3.25
N SER A 517 0.24 -9.25 -3.18
CA SER A 517 -0.42 -9.01 -1.88
C SER A 517 -1.27 -10.21 -1.44
N LEU A 518 -1.55 -10.40 -0.14
CA LEU A 518 -2.44 -11.50 0.29
C LEU A 518 -3.84 -11.40 -0.36
N VAL A 519 -4.31 -10.17 -0.56
CA VAL A 519 -5.58 -9.88 -1.25
C VAL A 519 -5.55 -10.39 -2.69
N GLU A 520 -4.46 -10.13 -3.42
CA GLU A 520 -4.29 -10.56 -4.79
C GLU A 520 -4.15 -12.08 -4.90
N TYR A 521 -3.39 -12.71 -4.00
CA TYR A 521 -3.30 -14.17 -3.94
C TYR A 521 -4.66 -14.82 -3.66
N ALA A 522 -5.44 -14.27 -2.73
CA ALA A 522 -6.79 -14.75 -2.44
C ALA A 522 -7.73 -14.58 -3.64
N TRP A 523 -7.60 -13.48 -4.39
CA TRP A 523 -8.36 -13.23 -5.60
C TRP A 523 -8.05 -14.23 -6.71
N ASP A 524 -6.77 -14.50 -6.98
CA ASP A 524 -6.34 -15.47 -8.00
C ASP A 524 -6.90 -16.87 -7.69
N LEU A 525 -6.74 -17.35 -6.45
CA LEU A 525 -7.30 -18.63 -6.03
C LEU A 525 -8.82 -18.68 -6.14
N TRP A 526 -9.50 -17.59 -5.82
CA TRP A 526 -10.97 -17.52 -5.92
C TRP A 526 -11.44 -17.63 -7.38
N GLN A 527 -10.76 -16.93 -8.29
CA GLN A 527 -11.06 -16.98 -9.72
C GLN A 527 -10.79 -18.36 -10.35
N GLU A 528 -9.81 -19.09 -9.81
CA GLU A 528 -9.49 -20.46 -10.21
C GLU A 528 -10.41 -21.52 -9.57
N GLY A 529 -11.32 -21.13 -8.68
CA GLY A 529 -12.17 -22.07 -7.93
C GLY A 529 -11.43 -22.80 -6.81
N GLU A 530 -10.21 -22.39 -6.50
CA GLU A 530 -9.26 -22.99 -5.56
C GLU A 530 -9.17 -22.23 -4.23
N GLY A 531 -10.21 -21.45 -3.89
CA GLY A 531 -10.23 -20.61 -2.67
C GLY A 531 -9.93 -21.39 -1.37
N ILE A 532 -10.20 -22.70 -1.33
CA ILE A 532 -9.89 -23.55 -0.18
C ILE A 532 -8.38 -23.69 0.08
N GLN A 533 -7.53 -23.49 -0.93
CA GLN A 533 -6.07 -23.52 -0.78
C GLN A 533 -5.54 -22.33 0.04
N LEU A 534 -6.34 -21.29 0.23
CA LEU A 534 -5.98 -20.15 1.06
C LEU A 534 -5.95 -20.51 2.55
N VAL A 535 -6.69 -21.54 2.95
CA VAL A 535 -6.95 -21.87 4.35
C VAL A 535 -5.67 -22.29 5.07
N ASP A 536 -5.47 -21.76 6.27
CA ASP A 536 -4.37 -22.14 7.15
C ASP A 536 -4.40 -23.65 7.44
N PRO A 537 -3.32 -24.40 7.14
CA PRO A 537 -3.24 -25.83 7.41
C PRO A 537 -3.45 -26.18 8.89
N THR A 538 -3.19 -25.26 9.82
CA THR A 538 -3.37 -25.51 11.26
C THR A 538 -4.83 -25.59 11.70
N ILE A 539 -5.77 -25.10 10.88
CA ILE A 539 -7.21 -25.14 11.18
C ILE A 539 -7.97 -26.10 10.26
N SER A 540 -7.30 -26.82 9.35
CA SER A 540 -7.92 -27.71 8.36
C SER A 540 -8.89 -28.70 8.99
N ASP A 541 -8.52 -29.26 10.14
CA ASP A 541 -9.26 -30.34 10.80
C ASP A 541 -10.47 -29.83 11.59
N SER A 542 -10.44 -28.55 11.99
CA SER A 542 -11.52 -27.87 12.73
C SER A 542 -12.47 -27.07 11.84
N CYS A 543 -12.14 -26.95 10.55
CA CYS A 543 -12.77 -26.05 9.61
C CYS A 543 -14.12 -26.59 9.12
N VAL A 544 -15.15 -25.74 9.17
CA VAL A 544 -16.39 -25.95 8.42
C VAL A 544 -16.21 -25.33 7.04
N LYS A 545 -15.94 -26.16 6.01
CA LYS A 545 -15.54 -25.70 4.66
C LYS A 545 -16.44 -24.59 4.11
N TYR A 546 -17.76 -24.74 4.25
CA TYR A 546 -18.72 -23.76 3.78
C TYR A 546 -18.53 -22.40 4.47
N GLN A 547 -18.39 -22.37 5.80
CA GLN A 547 -18.16 -21.12 6.54
C GLN A 547 -16.86 -20.45 6.12
N VAL A 548 -15.79 -21.21 5.91
CA VAL A 548 -14.51 -20.64 5.50
C VAL A 548 -14.58 -20.06 4.08
N LEU A 549 -15.13 -20.80 3.12
CA LEU A 549 -15.31 -20.28 1.76
C LEU A 549 -16.20 -19.03 1.76
N ARG A 550 -17.23 -19.00 2.61
CA ARG A 550 -18.08 -17.82 2.80
C ARG A 550 -17.32 -16.64 3.39
N CYS A 551 -16.44 -16.86 4.37
CA CYS A 551 -15.54 -15.82 4.88
C CYS A 551 -14.61 -15.28 3.79
N ILE A 552 -14.05 -16.14 2.94
CA ILE A 552 -13.19 -15.71 1.82
C ILE A 552 -13.99 -14.86 0.84
N HIS A 553 -15.16 -15.33 0.42
CA HIS A 553 -16.07 -14.59 -0.48
C HIS A 553 -16.39 -13.21 0.06
N VAL A 554 -16.87 -13.13 1.31
CA VAL A 554 -17.24 -11.86 1.94
C VAL A 554 -16.01 -10.97 2.13
N SER A 555 -14.83 -11.54 2.41
CA SER A 555 -13.59 -10.77 2.45
C SER A 555 -13.28 -10.11 1.11
N LEU A 556 -13.48 -10.82 0.00
CA LEU A 556 -13.29 -10.27 -1.34
C LEU A 556 -14.29 -9.14 -1.66
N LEU A 557 -15.55 -9.25 -1.23
CA LEU A 557 -16.53 -8.16 -1.30
C LEU A 557 -16.09 -6.93 -0.48
N CYS A 558 -15.45 -7.15 0.67
CA CYS A 558 -14.96 -6.07 1.53
C CYS A 558 -13.76 -5.31 0.91
N VAL A 559 -12.93 -5.97 0.09
CA VAL A 559 -11.70 -5.39 -0.48
C VAL A 559 -11.82 -4.94 -1.93
N GLU A 560 -13.04 -4.83 -2.45
CA GLU A 560 -13.29 -4.30 -3.80
C GLU A 560 -12.72 -2.89 -3.96
N ASP A 561 -12.24 -2.58 -5.18
CA ASP A 561 -11.60 -1.30 -5.49
C ASP A 561 -12.51 -0.10 -5.18
N SER A 562 -13.76 -0.19 -5.62
CA SER A 562 -14.75 0.86 -5.41
C SER A 562 -15.39 0.77 -4.02
N ALA A 563 -15.22 1.82 -3.21
CA ALA A 563 -15.81 1.90 -1.88
C ALA A 563 -17.34 1.79 -1.85
N ILE A 564 -18.04 2.14 -2.94
CA ILE A 564 -19.51 2.05 -2.98
C ILE A 564 -19.99 0.60 -3.04
N ASP A 565 -19.22 -0.28 -3.68
CA ASP A 565 -19.59 -1.67 -3.91
C ASP A 565 -19.37 -2.55 -2.67
N ARG A 566 -18.45 -2.13 -1.78
CA ARG A 566 -18.19 -2.83 -0.52
C ARG A 566 -19.45 -2.89 0.36
N PRO A 567 -19.72 -3.99 1.08
CA PRO A 567 -20.83 -4.07 2.04
C PRO A 567 -20.64 -3.11 3.24
N THR A 568 -21.70 -2.86 4.01
CA THR A 568 -21.54 -2.30 5.36
C THR A 568 -21.18 -3.41 6.36
N MET A 569 -20.64 -3.06 7.53
CA MET A 569 -20.34 -4.08 8.55
C MET A 569 -21.58 -4.83 9.06
N SER A 570 -22.77 -4.21 9.02
CA SER A 570 -24.03 -4.91 9.31
C SER A 570 -24.37 -5.92 8.22
N ASP A 571 -24.14 -5.57 6.94
CA ASP A 571 -24.33 -6.51 5.84
C ASP A 571 -23.34 -7.67 5.94
N VAL A 572 -22.06 -7.40 6.27
CA VAL A 572 -21.03 -8.42 6.49
C VAL A 572 -21.46 -9.42 7.57
N LEU A 573 -21.97 -8.95 8.72
CA LEU A 573 -22.48 -9.83 9.76
C LEU A 573 -23.63 -10.70 9.24
N PHE A 574 -24.58 -10.09 8.56
CA PHE A 574 -25.75 -10.81 8.02
C PHE A 574 -25.35 -11.82 6.95
N MET A 575 -24.40 -11.47 6.07
CA MET A 575 -23.83 -12.35 5.07
C MET A 575 -23.17 -13.56 5.74
N LEU A 576 -22.34 -13.39 6.78
CA LEU A 576 -21.64 -14.51 7.42
C LEU A 576 -22.53 -15.41 8.26
N THR A 577 -23.58 -14.86 8.89
CA THR A 577 -24.46 -15.61 9.81
C THR A 577 -25.66 -16.25 9.12
N ASN A 578 -26.07 -15.75 7.95
CA ASN A 578 -27.21 -16.29 7.21
C ASN A 578 -26.75 -17.18 6.04
N GLU A 579 -26.75 -18.48 6.27
CA GLU A 579 -26.24 -19.48 5.32
C GLU A 579 -26.97 -19.49 3.98
N ASN A 580 -28.26 -19.14 3.94
CA ASN A 580 -29.08 -19.22 2.72
C ASN A 580 -29.10 -17.91 1.92
N MET A 581 -28.39 -16.87 2.39
CA MET A 581 -28.38 -15.59 1.69
C MET A 581 -27.53 -15.67 0.42
N PRO A 582 -28.09 -15.34 -0.76
CA PRO A 582 -27.31 -15.24 -1.99
C PRO A 582 -26.34 -14.06 -1.90
N LEU A 583 -25.10 -14.28 -2.30
CA LEU A 583 -24.04 -13.26 -2.29
C LEU A 583 -23.76 -12.79 -3.71
N ALA A 584 -23.49 -11.50 -3.88
CA ALA A 584 -23.02 -10.95 -5.15
C ALA A 584 -21.65 -11.54 -5.51
N LEU A 585 -21.35 -11.67 -6.81
CA LEU A 585 -20.02 -12.07 -7.25
C LEU A 585 -19.02 -10.96 -6.94
N PRO A 586 -17.88 -11.26 -6.27
CA PRO A 586 -16.88 -10.26 -5.97
C PRO A 586 -16.28 -9.67 -7.25
N LYS A 587 -16.06 -8.36 -7.26
CA LYS A 587 -15.33 -7.63 -8.30
C LYS A 587 -13.84 -7.59 -7.97
N LYS A 588 -13.01 -7.28 -8.97
CA LYS A 588 -11.55 -7.23 -8.83
C LYS A 588 -11.15 -6.27 -7.68
N PRO A 589 -10.37 -6.73 -6.68
CA PRO A 589 -9.81 -5.87 -5.64
C PRO A 589 -8.87 -4.83 -6.24
N ALA A 590 -8.69 -3.72 -5.54
CA ALA A 590 -7.64 -2.79 -5.90
C ALA A 590 -6.25 -3.43 -5.79
N PHE A 591 -5.30 -2.94 -6.58
CA PHE A 591 -3.89 -3.37 -6.56
C PHE A 591 -3.63 -4.82 -7.02
N SER A 592 -4.56 -5.51 -7.70
CA SER A 592 -4.22 -6.79 -8.35
C SER A 592 -3.58 -6.56 -9.73
N ILE A 593 -2.37 -7.09 -9.91
CA ILE A 593 -1.61 -7.07 -11.16
C ILE A 593 -2.38 -7.87 -12.21
N GLY A 594 -2.24 -7.49 -13.47
CA GLY A 594 -2.97 -8.09 -14.59
C GLY A 594 -2.63 -9.57 -14.81
N ARG A 595 -3.42 -10.48 -14.23
CA ARG A 595 -3.71 -11.79 -14.83
C ARG A 595 -5.09 -11.75 -15.50
N LYS A 596 -5.12 -11.90 -16.82
CA LYS A 596 -6.37 -12.19 -17.54
C LYS A 596 -6.79 -13.61 -17.21
N ALA A 597 -8.02 -13.77 -16.75
CA ALA A 597 -8.70 -15.06 -16.71
C ALA A 597 -8.80 -15.62 -18.13
N SER A 598 -8.22 -16.79 -18.36
CA SER A 598 -8.51 -17.65 -19.51
C SER A 598 -9.89 -18.30 -19.30
N GLY A 599 -10.94 -17.48 -19.28
CA GLY A 599 -12.32 -17.91 -19.11
C GLY A 599 -13.13 -17.57 -20.36
N ALA A 600 -12.87 -18.26 -21.47
CA ALA A 600 -13.81 -18.29 -22.58
C ALA A 600 -14.75 -19.46 -22.36
N ASN A 601 -16.02 -19.13 -22.09
CA ASN A 601 -17.16 -20.02 -22.02
C ASN A 601 -17.13 -21.09 -23.12
N ILE A 602 -17.03 -22.36 -22.73
CA ILE A 602 -17.58 -23.46 -23.53
C ILE A 602 -18.98 -23.67 -22.96
N LEU A 603 -19.95 -22.96 -23.54
CA LEU A 603 -21.37 -23.28 -23.36
C LEU A 603 -21.71 -24.49 -24.21
N ASP A 604 -22.39 -25.41 -23.56
CA ASP A 604 -22.92 -26.67 -24.07
C ASP A 604 -23.60 -26.56 -25.44
N LYS A 605 -23.29 -27.53 -26.30
CA LYS A 605 -24.26 -28.10 -27.23
C LYS A 605 -24.17 -29.62 -27.16
N GLU A 606 -24.94 -30.20 -26.26
CA GLU A 606 -25.39 -31.59 -26.43
C GLU A 606 -26.50 -31.63 -27.49
N SER A 607 -26.34 -32.49 -28.51
CA SER A 607 -27.27 -33.61 -28.74
C SER A 607 -26.96 -34.38 -30.05
N SER A 608 -26.60 -35.65 -29.85
CA SER A 608 -27.11 -36.85 -30.51
C SER A 608 -27.15 -37.01 -32.06
N THR A 609 -26.30 -37.93 -32.52
CA THR A 609 -26.58 -39.12 -33.37
C THR A 609 -27.25 -39.02 -34.76
N HIS A 610 -26.54 -39.60 -35.77
CA HIS A 610 -26.98 -40.58 -36.81
C HIS A 610 -26.61 -40.31 -38.29
N SER A 611 -25.78 -41.24 -38.79
CA SER A 611 -25.66 -41.94 -40.10
C SER A 611 -26.14 -41.36 -41.46
N VAL A 612 -25.21 -41.44 -42.41
CA VAL A 612 -25.26 -42.17 -43.72
C VAL A 612 -26.07 -41.56 -44.89
N ASN A 613 -25.43 -41.68 -46.07
CA ASN A 613 -25.83 -41.45 -47.47
C ASN A 613 -25.52 -40.04 -48.01
N GLY A 614 -24.82 -39.86 -49.12
CA GLY A 614 -24.39 -40.80 -50.15
C GLY A 614 -24.49 -40.07 -51.48
N LEU A 615 -23.36 -39.73 -52.11
CA LEU A 615 -23.33 -39.38 -53.53
C LEU A 615 -21.98 -39.83 -54.11
N SER A 616 -22.14 -40.67 -55.13
CA SER A 616 -21.21 -41.43 -55.94
C SER A 616 -20.36 -40.59 -56.89
N ILE A 617 -19.08 -40.94 -57.02
CA ILE A 617 -18.33 -40.81 -58.29
C ILE A 617 -17.63 -42.14 -58.55
N SER A 618 -17.94 -42.71 -59.70
CA SER A 618 -17.46 -44.00 -60.22
C SER A 618 -16.31 -43.81 -61.21
N GLU A 619 -15.59 -44.92 -61.43
CA GLU A 619 -14.65 -45.24 -62.54
C GLU A 619 -13.20 -44.77 -62.42
N MET A 620 -12.18 -45.55 -62.79
CA MET A 620 -12.00 -46.99 -62.99
C MET A 620 -10.48 -47.25 -63.03
N ASN A 621 -10.03 -48.42 -62.56
CA ASN A 621 -8.65 -48.87 -62.56
C ASN A 621 -8.10 -49.15 -63.97
N ALA A 622 -6.78 -48.99 -64.14
CA ALA A 622 -5.96 -49.93 -64.91
C ALA A 622 -4.51 -49.95 -64.39
N ARG A 623 -4.13 -51.10 -63.83
CA ARG A 623 -2.78 -51.68 -63.56
C ARG A 623 -1.66 -50.78 -63.06
#